data_AF-A0A260MAJ1-F1
#
_entry.id   AF-A0A260MAJ1-F1
#
_cell.length_a   1.000
_cell.length_b   1.000
_cell.length_c   1.000
_cell.angle_alpha   90.00
_cell.angle_beta   90.00
_cell.angle_gamma   90.00
#
_symmetry.space_group_name_H-M   'P 1'
#
loop_
_entity.id
_entity.type
_entity.pdbx_description
1 polymer ?
#
loop_
_entity_poly.entity_id
_entity_poly.type
_entity_poly.pdbx_seq_one_letter_code
_entity_poly.pdbx_strand_id
1 'polypeptide(L)'
;MESVGMSIAMIARAAGITDTQISLYKSGQPSTRRGYAAAVLAVDGRPSKHQAYVLAVGSVRRLQGLARIGYTLEQIATEVGMSWSSLSRVRCSTGAVLWETHVAVRDVFNRLGIDGGSEIARQRAIRKGWVHPFEWTDIDDPFEVPSAPEESGLPDPVVVERLMAGQPTNATREERKAAFFMLRESGMSVNAAADMAHISPRTAERYSNLEKGVAA
;
A
#
# COMPACT_ATOMS: atom_id res chain seq x y z
N MET A 1 -7.84 14.03 18.18
CA MET A 1 -8.12 14.60 16.85
C MET A 1 -7.08 15.63 16.44
N GLU A 2 -6.87 16.70 17.23
CA GLU A 2 -5.73 17.61 16.99
C GLU A 2 -4.38 16.87 17.09
N SER A 3 -4.26 15.92 18.02
CA SER A 3 -3.11 15.02 18.15
C SER A 3 -2.80 14.16 16.91
N VAL A 4 -3.79 13.99 16.04
CA VAL A 4 -3.69 13.21 14.79
C VAL A 4 -3.54 14.14 13.58
N GLY A 5 -3.49 15.46 13.80
CA GLY A 5 -3.31 16.47 12.76
C GLY A 5 -4.60 17.03 12.16
N MET A 6 -5.77 16.74 12.73
CA MET A 6 -7.01 17.39 12.27
C MET A 6 -7.05 18.85 12.72
N SER A 7 -7.31 19.77 11.79
CA SER A 7 -7.58 21.17 12.12
C SER A 7 -9.00 21.38 12.63
N ILE A 8 -9.25 22.53 13.28
CA ILE A 8 -10.58 22.95 13.72
C ILE A 8 -11.60 22.89 12.58
N ALA A 9 -11.24 23.39 11.40
CA ALA A 9 -12.10 23.39 10.22
C ALA A 9 -12.43 21.97 9.75
N MET A 10 -11.48 21.04 9.84
CA MET A 10 -11.72 19.63 9.49
C MET A 10 -12.70 18.98 10.46
N ILE A 11 -12.53 19.23 11.77
CA ILE A 11 -13.41 18.69 12.81
C ILE A 11 -14.82 19.27 12.65
N ALA A 12 -14.94 20.59 12.50
CA ALA A 12 -16.21 21.27 12.34
C ALA A 12 -17.00 20.75 11.13
N ARG A 13 -16.35 20.66 9.97
CA ARG A 13 -16.96 20.14 8.75
C ARG A 13 -17.35 18.67 8.85
N ALA A 14 -16.52 17.83 9.47
CA ALA A 14 -16.86 16.44 9.72
C ALA A 14 -18.07 16.29 10.65
N ALA A 15 -18.16 17.14 11.68
CA ALA A 15 -19.28 17.19 12.61
C ALA A 15 -20.53 17.91 12.07
N GLY A 16 -20.46 18.53 10.87
CA GLY A 16 -21.57 19.29 10.30
C GLY A 16 -21.90 20.58 11.04
N ILE A 17 -20.93 21.19 11.74
CA ILE A 17 -21.10 22.45 12.47
C ILE A 17 -20.10 23.52 12.01
N THR A 18 -20.20 24.74 12.54
CA THR A 18 -19.31 25.85 12.17
C THR A 18 -18.00 25.83 12.96
N ASP A 19 -16.91 26.28 12.32
CA ASP A 19 -15.58 26.42 12.92
C ASP A 19 -15.61 27.33 14.16
N THR A 20 -16.47 28.35 14.16
CA THR A 20 -16.72 29.25 15.29
C THR A 20 -17.22 28.47 16.52
N GLN A 21 -18.12 27.50 16.35
CA GLN A 21 -18.62 26.71 17.47
C GLN A 21 -17.52 25.85 18.10
N ILE A 22 -16.66 25.22 17.30
CA ILE A 22 -15.50 24.48 17.82
C ILE A 22 -14.54 25.42 18.57
N SER A 23 -14.30 26.61 18.02
CA SER A 23 -13.43 27.61 18.65
C SER A 23 -13.97 28.06 20.01
N LEU A 24 -15.30 28.24 20.13
CA LEU A 24 -15.96 28.55 21.39
C LEU A 24 -15.82 27.41 22.41
N TYR A 25 -15.97 26.15 21.99
CA TYR A 25 -15.76 25.00 22.88
C TYR A 25 -14.32 24.95 23.39
N LYS A 26 -13.34 25.24 22.52
CA LYS A 26 -11.92 25.31 22.90
C LYS A 26 -11.64 26.45 23.88
N SER A 27 -12.36 27.57 23.77
CA SER A 27 -12.26 28.69 24.71
C SER A 27 -12.96 28.46 26.07
N GLY A 28 -13.55 27.27 26.29
CA GLY A 28 -14.13 26.88 27.57
C GLY A 28 -15.61 27.24 27.74
N GLN A 29 -16.37 27.33 26.64
CA GLN A 29 -17.82 27.54 26.73
C GLN A 29 -18.48 26.44 27.61
N PRO A 30 -19.20 26.80 28.68
CA PRO A 30 -19.61 25.84 29.70
C PRO A 30 -20.80 24.95 29.30
N SER A 31 -21.53 25.33 28.24
CA SER A 31 -22.67 24.55 27.76
C SER A 31 -22.86 24.68 26.25
N THR A 32 -23.34 23.60 25.64
CA THR A 32 -23.72 23.55 24.23
C THR A 32 -24.96 22.68 24.02
N ARG A 33 -25.52 22.69 22.81
CA ARG A 33 -26.61 21.81 22.42
C ARG A 33 -26.12 20.37 22.40
N ARG A 34 -26.90 19.46 23.00
CA ARG A 34 -26.59 18.03 23.07
C ARG A 34 -26.27 17.42 21.70
N GLY A 35 -27.00 17.81 20.65
CA GLY A 35 -26.77 17.33 19.29
C GLY A 35 -25.39 17.73 18.74
N TYR A 36 -24.92 18.95 19.03
CA TYR A 36 -23.60 19.40 18.59
C TYR A 36 -22.48 18.70 19.35
N ALA A 37 -22.63 18.54 20.68
CA ALA A 37 -21.68 17.77 21.47
C ALA A 37 -21.55 16.32 20.95
N ALA A 38 -22.68 15.66 20.69
CA ALA A 38 -22.69 14.30 20.14
C ALA A 38 -22.02 14.22 18.76
N ALA A 39 -22.31 15.18 17.86
CA ALA A 39 -21.71 15.21 16.54
C ALA A 39 -20.19 15.41 16.57
N VAL A 40 -19.68 16.28 17.45
CA VAL A 40 -18.24 16.51 17.61
C VAL A 40 -17.54 15.28 18.20
N LEU A 41 -18.15 14.62 19.19
CA LEU A 41 -17.61 13.39 19.77
C LEU A 41 -17.61 12.20 18.81
N ALA A 42 -18.47 12.21 17.80
CA ALA A 42 -18.53 11.16 16.78
C ALA A 42 -17.47 11.31 15.68
N VAL A 43 -16.71 12.40 15.62
CA VAL A 43 -15.64 12.57 14.63
C VAL A 43 -14.50 11.61 14.95
N ASP A 44 -14.14 10.75 14.00
CA ASP A 44 -13.16 9.66 14.14
C ASP A 44 -11.89 9.83 13.28
N GLY A 45 -11.87 10.86 12.42
CA GLY A 45 -10.71 11.21 11.60
C GLY A 45 -10.71 10.55 10.23
N ARG A 46 -11.70 9.70 9.94
CA ARG A 46 -11.92 9.15 8.60
C ARG A 46 -12.25 10.28 7.62
N PRO A 47 -11.85 10.13 6.34
CA PRO A 47 -12.06 11.15 5.33
C PRO A 47 -13.57 11.32 5.05
N SER A 48 -14.06 12.57 5.10
CA SER A 48 -15.46 12.90 4.83
C SER A 48 -15.59 13.85 3.64
N LYS A 49 -16.55 13.58 2.76
CA LYS A 49 -16.86 14.41 1.57
C LYS A 49 -17.26 15.85 1.89
N HIS A 50 -17.61 16.13 3.15
CA HIS A 50 -17.97 17.48 3.60
C HIS A 50 -16.74 18.34 3.93
N GLN A 51 -15.56 17.74 3.97
CA GLN A 51 -14.30 18.42 4.25
C GLN A 51 -13.62 18.84 2.95
N ALA A 52 -12.98 20.02 2.92
CA ALA A 52 -12.11 20.40 1.80
C ALA A 52 -10.73 19.74 1.91
N TYR A 53 -10.27 19.50 3.15
CA TYR A 53 -9.02 18.82 3.45
C TYR A 53 -9.31 17.63 4.36
N VAL A 54 -8.65 16.51 4.09
CA VAL A 54 -8.72 15.28 4.88
C VAL A 54 -7.32 14.87 5.34
N LEU A 55 -7.23 14.03 6.37
CA LEU A 55 -5.94 13.50 6.80
C LEU A 55 -5.25 12.78 5.64
N ALA A 56 -3.94 13.03 5.47
CA ALA A 56 -3.16 12.43 4.39
C ALA A 56 -2.97 10.92 4.56
N VAL A 57 -3.19 10.38 5.77
CA VAL A 57 -2.88 9.01 6.17
C VAL A 57 -3.36 7.95 5.16
N GLY A 58 -4.63 8.02 4.75
CA GLY A 58 -5.22 7.08 3.80
C GLY A 58 -4.61 7.18 2.40
N SER A 59 -4.30 8.39 1.95
CA SER A 59 -3.64 8.63 0.65
C SER A 59 -2.18 8.16 0.68
N VAL A 60 -1.48 8.43 1.78
CA VAL A 60 -0.10 8.01 2.01
C VAL A 60 0.00 6.49 2.00
N ARG A 61 -0.81 5.80 2.82
CA ARG A 61 -0.82 4.33 2.91
C ARG A 61 -1.11 3.68 1.57
N ARG A 62 -2.09 4.18 0.80
CA ARG A 62 -2.38 3.69 -0.56
C ARG A 62 -1.21 3.87 -1.52
N LEU A 63 -0.59 5.05 -1.57
CA LEU A 63 0.56 5.30 -2.45
C LEU A 63 1.78 4.47 -2.08
N GLN A 64 2.03 4.25 -0.79
CA GLN A 64 3.09 3.38 -0.30
C GLN A 64 2.78 1.91 -0.61
N GLY A 65 1.53 1.49 -0.45
CA GLY A 65 1.04 0.16 -0.76
C GLY A 65 1.11 -0.19 -2.25
N LEU A 66 0.76 0.74 -3.15
CA LEU A 66 0.98 0.56 -4.60
C LEU A 66 2.47 0.38 -4.94
N ALA A 67 3.34 1.11 -4.25
CA ALA A 67 4.78 0.91 -4.41
C ALA A 67 5.24 -0.46 -3.87
N ARG A 68 4.61 -0.99 -2.82
CA ARG A 68 4.84 -2.37 -2.33
C ARG A 68 4.36 -3.43 -3.32
N ILE A 69 3.24 -3.19 -4.00
CA ILE A 69 2.75 -4.02 -5.10
C ILE A 69 3.70 -3.98 -6.31
N GLY A 70 4.42 -2.87 -6.49
CA GLY A 70 5.43 -2.70 -7.53
C GLY A 70 5.09 -1.64 -8.58
N TYR A 71 4.09 -0.79 -8.35
CA TYR A 71 3.88 0.38 -9.21
C TYR A 71 4.91 1.46 -8.90
N THR A 72 5.51 2.03 -9.95
CA THR A 72 6.38 3.19 -9.80
C THR A 72 5.56 4.44 -9.52
N LEU A 73 6.15 5.43 -8.84
CA LEU A 73 5.45 6.70 -8.58
C LEU A 73 5.07 7.43 -9.88
N GLU A 74 5.86 7.27 -10.94
CA GLU A 74 5.59 7.88 -12.23
C GLU A 74 4.34 7.28 -12.90
N GLN A 75 4.20 5.95 -12.88
CA GLN A 75 2.97 5.29 -13.33
C GLN A 75 1.77 5.79 -12.53
N ILE A 76 1.86 5.80 -11.20
CA ILE A 76 0.75 6.26 -10.35
C ILE A 76 0.42 7.74 -10.63
N ALA A 77 1.43 8.59 -10.81
CA ALA A 77 1.25 10.01 -11.11
C ALA A 77 0.49 10.23 -12.42
N THR A 78 0.84 9.48 -13.47
CA THR A 78 0.12 9.47 -14.74
C THR A 78 -1.34 9.05 -14.56
N GLU A 79 -1.60 7.97 -13.82
CA GLU A 79 -2.96 7.46 -13.58
C GLU A 79 -3.83 8.40 -12.74
N VAL A 80 -3.23 9.13 -11.80
CA VAL A 80 -3.92 10.14 -10.97
C VAL A 80 -4.10 11.47 -11.72
N GLY A 81 -3.34 11.71 -12.79
CA GLY A 81 -3.33 12.99 -13.51
C GLY A 81 -2.57 14.09 -12.76
N MET A 82 -1.58 13.72 -11.94
CA MET A 82 -0.76 14.65 -11.17
C MET A 82 0.70 14.61 -11.61
N SER A 83 1.45 15.68 -11.36
CA SER A 83 2.89 15.64 -11.56
C SER A 83 3.56 14.74 -10.52
N TRP A 84 4.65 14.07 -10.93
CA TRP A 84 5.45 13.20 -10.05
C TRP A 84 5.84 13.90 -8.75
N SER A 85 6.30 15.15 -8.82
CA SER A 85 6.72 15.93 -7.65
C SER A 85 5.57 16.20 -6.69
N SER A 86 4.37 16.47 -7.20
CA SER A 86 3.19 16.70 -6.37
C SER A 86 2.76 15.42 -5.66
N LEU A 87 2.71 14.30 -6.39
CA LEU A 87 2.35 13.01 -5.81
C LEU A 87 3.42 12.50 -4.82
N SER A 88 4.69 12.80 -5.08
CA SER A 88 5.78 12.51 -4.14
C SER A 88 5.61 13.24 -2.81
N ARG A 89 5.19 14.52 -2.84
CA ARG A 89 4.85 15.27 -1.61
C ARG A 89 3.67 14.66 -0.87
N VAL A 90 2.62 14.25 -1.59
CA VAL A 90 1.46 13.58 -0.98
C VAL A 90 1.88 12.31 -0.25
N ARG A 91 2.69 11.45 -0.89
CA ARG A 91 3.14 10.17 -0.32
C ARG A 91 4.00 10.32 0.95
N CYS A 92 4.62 11.47 1.15
CA CYS A 92 5.44 11.76 2.34
C CYS A 92 4.76 12.74 3.30
N SER A 93 3.49 13.11 3.06
CA SER A 93 2.78 14.08 3.90
C SER A 93 2.40 13.46 5.24
N THR A 94 2.55 14.23 6.31
CA THR A 94 2.08 13.88 7.66
C THR A 94 0.86 14.72 8.09
N GLY A 95 0.40 15.63 7.23
CA GLY A 95 -0.68 16.57 7.53
C GLY A 95 -1.97 16.20 6.80
N ALA A 96 -2.52 17.17 6.08
CA ALA A 96 -3.75 17.03 5.31
C ALA A 96 -3.51 17.15 3.80
N VAL A 97 -4.43 16.60 3.03
CA VAL A 97 -4.51 16.71 1.57
C VAL A 97 -5.89 17.16 1.16
N LEU A 98 -6.03 17.73 -0.04
CA LEU A 98 -7.34 18.05 -0.60
C LEU A 98 -8.20 16.79 -0.71
N TRP A 99 -9.50 16.94 -0.47
CA TRP A 99 -10.48 15.86 -0.65
C TRP A 99 -10.40 15.28 -2.06
N GLU A 100 -10.27 16.12 -3.07
CA GLU A 100 -10.17 15.72 -4.47
C GLU A 100 -8.91 14.87 -4.73
N THR A 101 -7.77 15.24 -4.13
CA THR A 101 -6.54 14.43 -4.20
C THR A 101 -6.72 13.07 -3.52
N HIS A 102 -7.37 13.04 -2.35
CA HIS A 102 -7.65 11.79 -1.65
C HIS A 102 -8.53 10.86 -2.49
N VAL A 103 -9.62 11.37 -3.05
CA VAL A 103 -10.52 10.62 -3.94
C VAL A 103 -9.78 10.09 -5.17
N ALA A 104 -9.00 10.94 -5.85
CA ALA A 104 -8.26 10.53 -7.05
C ALA A 104 -7.26 9.40 -6.74
N VAL A 105 -6.52 9.50 -5.62
CA VAL A 105 -5.60 8.44 -5.19
C VAL A 105 -6.35 7.16 -4.82
N ARG A 106 -7.48 7.26 -4.09
CA ARG A 106 -8.32 6.11 -3.73
C ARG A 106 -8.84 5.40 -4.97
N ASP A 107 -9.33 6.14 -5.95
CA ASP A 107 -9.95 5.57 -7.14
C ASP A 107 -8.90 4.89 -8.03
N VAL A 108 -7.71 5.48 -8.16
CA VAL A 108 -6.56 4.82 -8.82
C VAL A 108 -6.13 3.58 -8.06
N PHE A 109 -6.03 3.65 -6.73
CA PHE A 109 -5.68 2.51 -5.89
C PHE A 109 -6.65 1.33 -6.06
N ASN A 110 -7.96 1.61 -6.09
CA ASN A 110 -8.98 0.57 -6.27
C ASN A 110 -9.00 -0.01 -7.69
N ARG A 111 -8.64 0.80 -8.69
CA ARG A 111 -8.61 0.38 -10.10
C ARG A 111 -7.33 -0.40 -10.45
N LEU A 112 -6.20 -0.01 -9.89
CA LEU A 112 -4.93 -0.70 -10.08
C LEU A 112 -4.93 -1.98 -9.25
N GLY A 113 -4.76 -3.13 -9.92
CA GLY A 113 -4.71 -4.44 -9.26
C GLY A 113 -3.39 -4.72 -8.55
N ILE A 114 -3.05 -6.00 -8.37
CA ILE A 114 -1.83 -6.45 -7.69
C ILE A 114 -0.62 -6.61 -8.64
N ASP A 115 -0.75 -6.25 -9.90
CA ASP A 115 0.25 -6.52 -10.94
C ASP A 115 1.06 -5.26 -11.31
N GLY A 116 1.83 -4.74 -10.34
CA GLY A 116 2.64 -3.52 -10.52
C GLY A 116 3.90 -3.69 -11.38
N GLY A 117 4.46 -4.89 -11.45
CA GLY A 117 5.52 -5.29 -12.39
C GLY A 117 6.93 -4.72 -12.14
N SER A 118 7.11 -3.66 -11.35
CA SER A 118 8.44 -3.11 -11.05
C SER A 118 9.05 -3.68 -9.76
N GLU A 119 9.99 -4.60 -9.92
CA GLU A 119 10.76 -5.15 -8.80
C GLU A 119 11.57 -4.10 -8.04
N ILE A 120 12.09 -3.10 -8.76
CA ILE A 120 12.87 -2.02 -8.16
C ILE A 120 11.99 -1.17 -7.24
N ALA A 121 10.75 -0.88 -7.66
CA ALA A 121 9.81 -0.13 -6.83
C ALA A 121 9.44 -0.91 -5.57
N ARG A 122 9.10 -2.20 -5.73
CA ARG A 122 8.81 -3.12 -4.63
C ARG A 122 9.95 -3.16 -3.62
N GLN A 123 11.17 -3.46 -4.07
CA GLN A 123 12.36 -3.55 -3.21
C GLN A 123 12.68 -2.26 -2.47
N ARG A 124 12.47 -1.10 -3.11
CA ARG A 124 12.61 0.21 -2.45
C ARG A 124 11.53 0.43 -1.39
N ALA A 125 10.30 -0.03 -1.64
CA ALA A 125 9.21 0.06 -0.68
C ALA A 125 9.48 -0.84 0.54
N ILE A 126 9.96 -2.07 0.33
CA ILE A 126 10.41 -2.98 1.42
C ILE A 126 11.45 -2.30 2.30
N ARG A 127 12.51 -1.76 1.69
CA ARG A 127 13.60 -1.09 2.43
C ARG A 127 13.15 0.15 3.19
N LYS A 128 12.03 0.75 2.81
CA LYS A 128 11.44 1.89 3.52
C LYS A 128 10.46 1.48 4.62
N GLY A 129 10.25 0.17 4.84
CA GLY A 129 9.27 -0.34 5.78
C GLY A 129 7.83 -0.04 5.36
N TRP A 130 7.58 0.18 4.06
CA TRP A 130 6.21 0.39 3.59
C TRP A 130 5.44 -0.91 3.63
N VAL A 131 4.18 -0.82 4.04
CA VAL A 131 3.35 -1.99 4.32
C VAL A 131 2.46 -2.32 3.12
N HIS A 132 2.19 -3.61 2.91
CA HIS A 132 1.28 -4.04 1.84
C HIS A 132 -0.16 -3.60 2.17
N PRO A 133 -0.99 -3.22 1.17
CA PRO A 133 -2.36 -2.75 1.45
C PRO A 133 -3.25 -3.74 2.20
N PHE A 134 -3.06 -5.05 1.98
CA PHE A 134 -3.86 -6.09 2.63
C PHE A 134 -3.58 -6.28 4.11
N GLU A 135 -2.50 -5.67 4.63
CA GLU A 135 -2.26 -5.69 6.08
C GLU A 135 -3.16 -4.69 6.83
N TRP A 136 -3.87 -3.82 6.11
CA TRP A 136 -4.84 -2.88 6.66
C TRP A 136 -6.25 -3.45 6.53
N THR A 137 -6.99 -3.46 7.63
CA THR A 137 -8.44 -3.71 7.67
C THR A 137 -9.20 -2.46 7.24
N ASP A 138 -8.86 -1.30 7.81
CA ASP A 138 -9.35 0.02 7.44
C ASP A 138 -8.17 0.98 7.21
N ILE A 139 -7.72 1.03 5.96
CA ILE A 139 -6.56 1.84 5.55
C ILE A 139 -6.72 3.35 5.85
N ASP A 140 -7.96 3.83 6.03
CA ASP A 140 -8.28 5.23 6.30
C ASP A 140 -8.36 5.58 7.79
N ASP A 141 -8.43 4.58 8.68
CA ASP A 141 -8.43 4.82 10.12
C ASP A 141 -7.04 5.26 10.60
N PRO A 142 -6.87 6.51 11.07
CA PRO A 142 -5.56 6.99 11.49
C PRO A 142 -5.00 6.28 12.73
N PHE A 143 -5.84 5.62 13.51
CA PHE A 143 -5.43 4.89 14.73
C PHE A 143 -5.15 3.42 14.46
N GLU A 144 -5.49 2.91 13.27
CA GLU A 144 -5.21 1.54 12.91
C GLU A 144 -3.70 1.30 12.81
N VAL A 145 -3.29 0.12 13.27
CA VAL A 145 -1.96 -0.44 13.13
C VAL A 145 -2.09 -1.62 12.16
N PRO A 146 -1.23 -1.71 11.13
CA PRO A 146 -1.34 -2.79 10.16
C PRO A 146 -0.99 -4.12 10.82
N SER A 147 -1.56 -5.19 10.30
CA SER A 147 -1.12 -6.54 10.64
C SER A 147 0.37 -6.70 10.33
N ALA A 148 1.08 -7.41 11.21
CA ALA A 148 2.49 -7.66 10.98
C ALA A 148 2.63 -8.49 9.70
N PRO A 149 3.47 -8.08 8.73
CA PRO A 149 3.74 -8.94 7.59
C PRO A 149 4.33 -10.25 8.14
N GLU A 150 3.80 -11.39 7.72
CA GLU A 150 4.48 -12.67 7.93
C GLU A 150 5.78 -12.65 7.10
N GLU A 151 6.81 -11.98 7.59
CA GLU A 151 8.17 -12.04 7.06
C GLU A 151 8.79 -13.37 7.49
N SER A 152 8.25 -14.48 6.99
CA SER A 152 8.92 -15.78 7.12
C SER A 152 10.21 -15.82 6.30
N GLY A 153 10.42 -14.86 5.38
CA GLY A 153 11.51 -14.90 4.39
C GLY A 153 11.34 -16.03 3.38
N LEU A 154 10.25 -16.80 3.47
CA LEU A 154 9.93 -17.89 2.57
C LEU A 154 9.22 -17.33 1.32
N PRO A 155 9.49 -17.92 0.15
CA PRO A 155 8.72 -17.64 -1.06
C PRO A 155 7.22 -17.83 -0.82
N ASP A 156 6.39 -16.92 -1.34
CA ASP A 156 4.93 -17.05 -1.29
C ASP A 156 4.50 -18.30 -2.10
N PRO A 157 3.91 -19.33 -1.45
CA PRO A 157 3.51 -20.57 -2.11
C PRO A 157 2.55 -20.34 -3.27
N VAL A 158 1.66 -19.35 -3.18
CA VAL A 158 0.65 -19.07 -4.22
C VAL A 158 1.33 -18.52 -5.48
N VAL A 159 2.34 -17.66 -5.31
CA VAL A 159 3.11 -17.13 -6.45
C VAL A 159 3.95 -18.23 -7.10
N VAL A 160 4.55 -19.10 -6.29
CA VAL A 160 5.31 -20.26 -6.77
C VAL A 160 4.40 -21.20 -7.57
N GLU A 161 3.20 -21.51 -7.06
CA GLU A 161 2.24 -22.37 -7.74
C GLU A 161 1.80 -21.79 -9.10
N ARG A 162 1.50 -20.49 -9.17
CA ARG A 162 1.14 -19.83 -10.44
C ARG A 162 2.28 -19.86 -11.46
N LEU A 163 3.52 -19.67 -11.02
CA LEU A 163 4.70 -19.83 -11.88
C LEU A 163 4.82 -21.25 -12.42
N MET A 164 4.63 -22.27 -11.57
CA MET A 164 4.66 -23.66 -12.02
C MET A 164 3.55 -23.98 -13.03
N ALA A 165 2.42 -23.31 -12.93
CA ALA A 165 1.32 -23.40 -13.89
C ALA A 165 1.54 -22.59 -15.19
N GLY A 166 2.67 -21.89 -15.33
CA GLY A 166 3.00 -21.07 -16.51
C GLY A 166 2.19 -19.79 -16.61
N GLN A 167 1.57 -19.34 -15.53
CA GLN A 167 0.77 -18.14 -15.52
C GLN A 167 1.68 -16.89 -15.40
N PRO A 168 1.44 -15.84 -16.22
CA PRO A 168 2.17 -14.59 -16.10
C PRO A 168 1.97 -14.00 -14.70
N THR A 169 3.04 -14.02 -13.89
CA THR A 169 2.97 -13.62 -12.47
C THR A 169 4.14 -12.71 -12.11
N ASN A 170 3.87 -11.68 -11.32
CA ASN A 170 4.88 -10.76 -10.80
C ASN A 170 5.70 -11.40 -9.65
N ALA A 171 6.55 -12.36 -9.99
CA ALA A 171 7.32 -13.15 -9.02
C ALA A 171 8.74 -12.61 -8.75
N THR A 172 9.16 -12.65 -7.48
CA THR A 172 10.53 -12.39 -7.01
C THR A 172 11.54 -13.38 -7.58
N ARG A 173 12.83 -13.06 -7.45
CA ARG A 173 13.91 -14.00 -7.80
C ARG A 173 13.90 -15.27 -6.93
N GLU A 174 13.54 -15.16 -5.65
CA GLU A 174 13.46 -16.32 -4.76
C GLU A 174 12.22 -17.18 -5.06
N GLU A 175 11.09 -16.59 -5.41
CA GLU A 175 9.90 -17.33 -5.90
C GLU A 175 10.20 -18.05 -7.22
N ARG A 176 10.88 -17.41 -8.18
CA ARG A 176 11.29 -18.06 -9.42
C ARG A 176 12.30 -19.19 -9.18
N LYS A 177 13.20 -19.02 -8.22
CA LYS A 177 14.16 -20.05 -7.80
C LYS A 177 13.45 -21.23 -7.14
N ALA A 178 12.48 -20.97 -6.26
CA ALA A 178 11.66 -22.00 -5.62
C ALA A 178 10.82 -22.77 -6.65
N ALA A 179 10.14 -22.06 -7.56
CA ALA A 179 9.39 -22.67 -8.66
C ALA A 179 10.31 -23.52 -9.55
N PHE A 180 11.50 -23.02 -9.90
CA PHE A 180 12.47 -23.79 -10.67
C PHE A 180 12.85 -25.10 -9.98
N PHE A 181 13.19 -25.09 -8.70
CA PHE A 181 13.54 -26.30 -7.97
C PHE A 181 12.36 -27.27 -7.85
N MET A 182 11.14 -26.79 -7.58
CA MET A 182 9.96 -27.66 -7.54
C MET A 182 9.65 -28.30 -8.90
N LEU A 183 9.81 -27.57 -10.00
CA LEU A 183 9.69 -28.11 -11.37
C LEU A 183 10.79 -29.12 -11.69
N ARG A 184 12.00 -28.93 -11.15
CA ARG A 184 13.11 -29.88 -11.28
C ARG A 184 12.85 -31.17 -10.50
N GLU A 185 12.32 -31.06 -9.28
CA GLU A 185 11.90 -32.19 -8.46
C GLU A 185 10.73 -32.95 -9.09
N SER A 186 9.84 -32.26 -9.81
CA SER A 186 8.76 -32.90 -10.59
C SER A 186 9.25 -33.60 -11.87
N GLY A 187 10.56 -33.73 -12.07
CA GLY A 187 11.18 -34.45 -13.19
C GLY A 187 11.31 -33.64 -14.49
N MET A 188 11.01 -32.34 -14.47
CA MET A 188 11.11 -31.49 -15.65
C MET A 188 12.58 -31.21 -16.01
N SER A 189 12.90 -31.11 -17.31
CA SER A 189 14.27 -30.78 -17.75
C SER A 189 14.67 -29.37 -17.33
N VAL A 190 15.98 -29.09 -17.25
CA VAL A 190 16.49 -27.77 -16.83
C VAL A 190 15.94 -26.65 -17.71
N ASN A 191 15.90 -26.85 -19.02
CA ASN A 191 15.41 -25.82 -19.95
C ASN A 191 13.89 -25.62 -19.83
N ALA A 192 13.12 -26.70 -19.75
CA ALA A 192 11.66 -26.60 -19.60
C ALA A 192 11.27 -25.96 -18.25
N ALA A 193 11.97 -26.30 -17.16
CA ALA A 193 11.78 -25.66 -15.87
C ALA A 193 12.19 -24.17 -15.90
N ALA A 194 13.26 -23.82 -16.62
CA ALA A 194 13.71 -22.44 -16.76
C ALA A 194 12.69 -21.58 -17.53
N ASP A 195 12.17 -22.11 -18.63
CA ASP A 195 11.15 -21.44 -19.44
C ASP A 195 9.87 -21.22 -18.63
N MET A 196 9.41 -22.24 -17.90
CA MET A 196 8.20 -22.17 -17.08
C MET A 196 8.34 -21.21 -15.88
N ALA A 197 9.49 -21.22 -15.20
CA ALA A 197 9.79 -20.24 -14.14
C ALA A 197 10.14 -18.84 -14.68
N HIS A 198 10.17 -18.67 -16.01
CA HIS A 198 10.57 -17.46 -16.71
C HIS A 198 11.94 -16.92 -16.21
N ILE A 199 12.94 -17.81 -16.17
CA ILE A 199 14.33 -17.47 -15.84
C ILE A 199 15.26 -17.81 -17.01
N SER A 200 16.37 -17.06 -17.14
CA SER A 200 17.30 -17.28 -18.24
C SER A 200 18.08 -18.60 -18.11
N PRO A 201 18.52 -19.22 -19.22
CA PRO A 201 19.33 -20.44 -19.20
C PRO A 201 20.57 -20.33 -18.32
N ARG A 202 21.27 -19.19 -18.37
CA ARG A 202 22.44 -18.89 -17.53
C ARG A 202 22.11 -18.88 -16.03
N THR A 203 20.91 -18.46 -15.66
CA THR A 203 20.45 -18.47 -14.25
C THR A 203 20.10 -19.88 -13.81
N ALA A 204 19.45 -20.66 -14.68
CA ALA A 204 19.11 -22.06 -14.45
C ALA A 204 20.36 -22.93 -14.26
N GLU A 205 21.39 -22.76 -15.09
CA GLU A 205 22.70 -23.42 -14.93
C GLU A 205 23.32 -23.11 -13.57
N ARG A 206 23.31 -21.84 -13.16
CA ARG A 206 23.82 -21.44 -11.83
C ARG A 206 23.05 -22.12 -10.70
N TYR A 207 21.72 -22.23 -10.80
CA TYR A 207 20.89 -22.89 -9.79
C TYR A 207 21.09 -24.40 -9.76
N SER A 208 21.24 -25.05 -10.92
CA SER A 208 21.54 -26.49 -10.97
C SER A 208 22.94 -26.82 -10.41
N ASN A 209 23.91 -25.93 -10.59
CA ASN A 209 25.23 -26.11 -9.98
C ASN A 209 25.20 -25.95 -8.45
N LEU A 210 24.30 -25.13 -7.92
CA LEU A 210 24.06 -25.00 -6.47
C LEU A 210 23.46 -26.29 -5.88
N GLU A 211 22.50 -26.92 -6.55
CA GLU A 211 21.96 -28.23 -6.15
C GLU A 211 23.05 -29.31 -6.05
N LYS A 212 23.89 -29.41 -7.07
CA LYS A 212 24.94 -30.43 -7.15
C LYS A 212 26.04 -30.24 -6.09
N GLY A 213 26.31 -29.00 -5.68
CA GLY A 213 27.31 -28.69 -4.66
C GLY A 213 26.86 -28.97 -3.22
N VAL A 214 25.56 -29.15 -2.97
CA VAL A 214 25.01 -29.49 -1.63
C VAL A 214 24.89 -31.00 -1.44
N ALA A 215 24.92 -31.78 -2.52
CA ALA A 215 24.82 -33.25 -2.52
C ALA A 215 26.18 -33.98 -2.52
N ALA A 216 27.30 -33.25 -2.36
CA ALA A 216 28.68 -33.76 -2.31
C ALA A 216 29.28 -33.52 -0.92
#